data_AF-A0A7V6SN49-F1
#
_entry.id   AF-A0A7V6SN49-F1
#
_cell.length_a   1.000
_cell.length_b   1.000
_cell.length_c   1.000
_cell.angle_alpha   90.00
_cell.angle_beta   90.00
_cell.angle_gamma   90.00
#
_symmetry.space_group_name_H-M   'P 1'
#
loop_
_entity.id
_entity.type
_entity.pdbx_description
1 polymer ?
#
loop_
_entity_poly.entity_id
_entity_poly.type
_entity_poly.pdbx_seq_one_letter_code
_entity_poly.pdbx_strand_id
1 'polypeptide(L)'
;MLINTGIATQELIKKLIPSPERRARGPYAMVECFQEIPCNPCSTSCPFGAILPMKDINDIPTIDLDRCTGCGICAGVCPGLAIFIIDESKGDGTATVTIPYEFRPLPEKGETVRAVNRQGNIIGDGVVTRILASKKTKTPLITVQIPAELVYEVRFLNLIDDKSNSEEPSSTYQSVVTDDLSSKVLDTVEIDDTAGTENDEDEIIICRCEGLTLGVIRDLIREGYTTVDEIKRISRAGMGPCQARTCGPLIASEIARMTGQPIAEIQPSAHRPPVKPLPIEFFLGGDSE
;
A
#
# COMPACT_ATOMS: atom_id res chain seq x y z
N MET A 1 -11.40 -15.54 1.18
CA MET A 1 -10.20 -15.23 2.00
C MET A 1 -9.70 -13.81 1.73
N LEU A 2 -9.31 -13.44 0.49
CA LEU A 2 -8.81 -12.09 0.19
C LEU A 2 -9.67 -10.93 0.75
N ILE A 3 -10.99 -10.98 0.59
CA ILE A 3 -11.90 -9.92 1.12
C ILE A 3 -11.82 -9.77 2.64
N ASN A 4 -11.54 -10.86 3.35
CA ASN A 4 -11.55 -10.89 4.83
C ASN A 4 -10.15 -10.69 5.43
N THR A 5 -9.11 -11.19 4.75
CA THR A 5 -7.74 -11.20 5.28
C THR A 5 -6.80 -10.21 4.58
N GLY A 6 -7.21 -9.63 3.44
CA GLY A 6 -6.35 -8.81 2.59
C GLY A 6 -5.24 -9.60 1.87
N ILE A 7 -5.17 -10.92 2.07
CA ILE A 7 -4.10 -11.77 1.56
C ILE A 7 -4.60 -12.58 0.36
N ALA A 8 -3.88 -12.48 -0.76
CA ALA A 8 -4.16 -13.27 -1.96
C ALA A 8 -3.94 -14.76 -1.70
N THR A 9 -4.90 -15.60 -2.13
CA THR A 9 -4.75 -17.05 -2.05
C THR A 9 -3.78 -17.55 -3.10
N GLN A 10 -3.17 -18.71 -2.85
CA GLN A 10 -2.28 -19.36 -3.82
C GLN A 10 -2.97 -19.64 -5.17
N GLU A 11 -4.27 -19.90 -5.17
CA GLU A 11 -5.05 -20.07 -6.39
C GLU A 11 -5.14 -18.78 -7.23
N LEU A 12 -5.29 -17.63 -6.59
CA LEU A 12 -5.30 -16.34 -7.28
C LEU A 12 -3.93 -16.01 -7.85
N ILE A 13 -2.87 -16.27 -7.09
CA ILE A 13 -1.48 -16.05 -7.52
C ILE A 13 -1.16 -16.93 -8.74
N LYS A 14 -1.51 -18.21 -8.70
CA LYS A 14 -1.25 -19.17 -9.80
C LYS A 14 -1.88 -18.74 -11.13
N LYS A 15 -3.05 -18.09 -11.10
CA LYS A 15 -3.71 -17.58 -12.32
C LYS A 15 -2.93 -16.47 -13.03
N LEU A 16 -2.04 -15.78 -12.31
CA LEU A 16 -1.22 -14.70 -12.84
C LEU A 16 0.14 -15.17 -13.37
N ILE A 17 0.55 -16.41 -13.08
CA ILE A 17 1.86 -16.93 -13.47
C ILE A 17 1.86 -17.24 -14.97
N PRO A 18 2.78 -16.64 -15.76
CA PRO A 18 2.87 -16.91 -17.20
C PRO A 18 3.34 -18.32 -17.54
N SER A 19 3.20 -18.69 -18.82
CA SER A 19 3.78 -19.93 -19.35
C SER A 19 5.31 -19.98 -19.13
N PRO A 20 5.91 -21.17 -18.95
CA PRO A 20 7.36 -21.31 -18.82
C PRO A 20 8.14 -20.66 -19.97
N GLU A 21 7.63 -20.78 -21.19
CA GLU A 21 8.21 -20.14 -22.39
C GLU A 21 8.26 -18.61 -22.25
N ARG A 22 7.19 -17.99 -21.73
CA ARG A 22 7.20 -16.54 -21.49
C ARG A 22 8.18 -16.16 -20.39
N ARG A 23 8.25 -16.93 -19.30
CA ARG A 23 9.15 -16.64 -18.17
C ARG A 23 10.64 -16.67 -18.58
N ALA A 24 11.00 -17.52 -19.55
CA ALA A 24 12.36 -17.62 -20.06
C ALA A 24 12.79 -16.44 -20.96
N ARG A 25 11.86 -15.64 -21.50
CA ARG A 25 12.19 -14.56 -22.46
C ARG A 25 12.80 -13.31 -21.83
N GLY A 26 12.69 -13.16 -20.52
CA GLY A 26 13.13 -11.96 -19.79
C GLY A 26 12.02 -11.37 -18.92
N PRO A 27 12.25 -10.16 -18.38
CA PRO A 27 11.40 -9.59 -17.35
C PRO A 27 9.97 -9.34 -17.82
N TYR A 28 9.03 -9.42 -16.88
CA TYR A 28 7.62 -9.16 -17.11
C TYR A 28 6.97 -8.53 -15.88
N ALA A 29 5.88 -7.80 -16.09
CA ALA A 29 5.09 -7.27 -14.99
C ALA A 29 4.05 -8.31 -14.56
N MET A 30 3.96 -8.54 -13.25
CA MET A 30 2.91 -9.30 -12.60
C MET A 30 2.02 -8.31 -11.84
N VAL A 31 0.75 -8.21 -12.25
CA VAL A 31 -0.22 -7.27 -11.70
C VAL A 31 -1.14 -7.99 -10.72
N GLU A 32 -0.99 -7.71 -9.43
CA GLU A 32 -1.76 -8.32 -8.34
C GLU A 32 -2.98 -7.49 -7.93
N CYS A 33 -3.70 -6.97 -8.92
CA CYS A 33 -5.03 -6.40 -8.70
C CYS A 33 -6.07 -7.52 -8.74
N PHE A 34 -6.66 -7.85 -7.60
CA PHE A 34 -7.64 -8.94 -7.48
C PHE A 34 -9.08 -8.45 -7.27
N GLN A 35 -9.28 -7.13 -7.19
CA GLN A 35 -10.55 -6.51 -6.86
C GLN A 35 -10.86 -5.36 -7.83
N GLU A 36 -12.14 -5.09 -8.03
CA GLU A 36 -12.66 -4.01 -8.86
C GLU A 36 -12.55 -2.66 -8.14
N ILE A 37 -11.39 -2.03 -8.33
CA ILE A 37 -11.01 -0.74 -7.73
C ILE A 37 -10.92 0.27 -8.87
N PRO A 38 -11.54 1.48 -8.75
CA PRO A 38 -11.53 2.48 -9.81
C PRO A 38 -10.13 3.09 -10.01
N CYS A 39 -9.27 2.41 -10.78
CA CYS A 39 -7.85 2.74 -10.95
C CYS A 39 -7.32 2.27 -12.32
N ASN A 40 -6.79 3.19 -13.13
CA ASN A 40 -6.17 2.93 -14.43
C ASN A 40 -4.78 3.57 -14.72
N PRO A 41 -3.96 4.06 -13.75
CA PRO A 41 -2.62 4.58 -14.05
C PRO A 41 -1.71 3.58 -14.78
N CYS A 42 -1.82 2.29 -14.49
CA CYS A 42 -0.95 1.26 -15.08
C CYS A 42 -1.21 1.05 -16.58
N SER A 43 -2.47 1.12 -17.03
CA SER A 43 -2.83 1.02 -18.46
C SER A 43 -2.48 2.30 -19.20
N THR A 44 -2.80 3.46 -18.62
CA THR A 44 -2.55 4.77 -19.24
C THR A 44 -1.07 5.17 -19.32
N SER A 45 -0.24 4.68 -18.40
CA SER A 45 1.21 4.97 -18.39
C SER A 45 2.06 4.01 -19.22
N CYS A 46 1.50 2.89 -19.70
CA CYS A 46 2.28 1.84 -20.35
C CYS A 46 2.76 2.28 -21.75
N PRO A 47 4.07 2.51 -21.97
CA PRO A 47 4.55 3.01 -23.26
C PRO A 47 4.52 1.95 -24.37
N PHE A 48 4.45 0.67 -23.99
CA PHE A 48 4.37 -0.46 -24.92
C PHE A 48 2.92 -0.90 -25.18
N GLY A 49 1.94 -0.30 -24.47
CA GLY A 49 0.54 -0.72 -24.47
C GLY A 49 0.35 -2.20 -24.08
N ALA A 50 1.23 -2.71 -23.22
CA ALA A 50 1.18 -4.08 -22.73
C ALA A 50 0.06 -4.28 -21.70
N ILE A 51 -0.18 -3.30 -20.83
CA ILE A 51 -1.38 -3.29 -20.00
C ILE A 51 -2.50 -2.67 -20.85
N LEU A 52 -3.52 -3.48 -21.14
CA LEU A 52 -4.56 -3.11 -22.10
C LEU A 52 -5.44 -1.97 -21.56
N PRO A 53 -6.00 -1.12 -22.44
CA PRO A 53 -7.00 -0.15 -22.04
C PRO A 53 -8.20 -0.82 -21.37
N MET A 54 -8.67 -0.22 -20.28
CA MET A 54 -9.85 -0.68 -19.54
C MET A 54 -11.09 0.03 -20.10
N LYS A 55 -12.22 -0.68 -20.15
CA LYS A 55 -13.49 -0.07 -20.56
C LYS A 55 -14.12 0.66 -19.39
N ASP A 56 -14.19 -0.02 -18.24
CA ASP A 56 -14.55 0.56 -16.96
C ASP A 56 -13.28 0.76 -16.14
N ILE A 57 -13.16 1.91 -15.45
CA ILE A 57 -12.03 2.17 -14.57
C ILE A 57 -11.93 1.16 -13.40
N ASN A 58 -13.01 0.45 -13.09
CA ASN A 58 -13.05 -0.64 -12.10
C ASN A 58 -12.58 -1.98 -12.66
N ASP A 59 -12.36 -2.12 -13.97
CA ASP A 59 -11.90 -3.37 -14.58
C ASP A 59 -10.55 -3.82 -13.99
N ILE A 60 -10.40 -5.12 -13.77
CA ILE A 60 -9.11 -5.69 -13.38
C ILE A 60 -8.13 -5.58 -14.57
N PRO A 61 -6.92 -4.99 -14.38
CA PRO A 61 -5.97 -4.82 -15.47
C PRO A 61 -5.61 -6.13 -16.15
N THR A 62 -5.77 -6.18 -17.48
CA THR A 62 -5.30 -7.30 -18.31
C THR A 62 -3.98 -6.93 -18.96
N ILE A 63 -3.01 -7.85 -18.95
CA ILE A 63 -1.68 -7.65 -19.52
C ILE A 63 -1.42 -8.59 -20.70
N ASP A 64 -1.04 -8.01 -21.83
CA ASP A 64 -0.40 -8.69 -22.94
C ASP A 64 1.10 -8.85 -22.63
N LEU A 65 1.47 -10.08 -22.29
CA LEU A 65 2.83 -10.41 -21.89
C LEU A 65 3.81 -10.42 -23.07
N ASP A 66 3.35 -10.57 -24.31
CA ASP A 66 4.23 -10.53 -25.49
C ASP A 66 4.73 -9.11 -25.77
N ARG A 67 3.91 -8.11 -25.44
CA ARG A 67 4.28 -6.69 -25.50
C ARG A 67 4.99 -6.18 -24.25
N CYS A 68 4.89 -6.91 -23.13
CA CYS A 68 5.48 -6.49 -21.87
C CYS A 68 7.01 -6.68 -21.90
N THR A 69 7.75 -5.59 -21.67
CA THR A 69 9.21 -5.57 -21.59
C THR A 69 9.75 -5.61 -20.15
N GLY A 70 8.87 -5.58 -19.14
CA GLY A 70 9.28 -5.48 -17.74
C GLY A 70 9.95 -4.16 -17.35
N CYS A 71 9.67 -3.06 -18.07
CA CYS A 71 10.33 -1.76 -17.82
C CYS A 71 10.08 -1.12 -16.44
N GLY A 72 9.02 -1.54 -15.71
CA GLY A 72 8.73 -1.05 -14.36
C GLY A 72 7.92 0.25 -14.26
N ILE A 73 7.62 0.96 -15.36
CA ILE A 73 6.87 2.23 -15.30
C ILE A 73 5.51 2.06 -14.61
N CYS A 74 4.78 0.98 -14.94
CA CYS A 74 3.50 0.67 -14.31
C CYS A 74 3.62 0.44 -12.80
N ALA A 75 4.70 -0.19 -12.34
CA ALA A 75 4.97 -0.38 -10.91
C ALA A 75 5.24 0.97 -10.20
N GLY A 76 5.99 1.86 -10.83
CA GLY A 76 6.32 3.17 -10.26
C GLY A 76 5.13 4.14 -10.18
N VAL A 77 4.08 3.95 -10.99
CA VAL A 77 2.85 4.76 -10.91
C VAL A 77 1.71 4.08 -10.17
N CYS A 78 1.91 2.85 -9.67
CA CYS A 78 0.84 2.06 -9.06
C CYS A 78 0.51 2.63 -7.67
N PRO A 79 -0.68 3.23 -7.45
CA PRO A 79 -1.03 3.79 -6.15
C PRO A 79 -1.29 2.70 -5.09
N GLY A 80 -1.53 1.46 -5.52
CA GLY A 80 -1.75 0.31 -4.64
C GLY A 80 -0.52 -0.56 -4.42
N LEU A 81 0.65 -0.19 -4.98
CA LEU A 81 1.90 -0.96 -4.88
C LEU A 81 1.76 -2.44 -5.30
N ALA A 82 0.80 -2.73 -6.18
CA ALA A 82 0.34 -4.08 -6.51
C ALA A 82 1.00 -4.66 -7.77
N ILE A 83 2.03 -4.01 -8.32
CA ILE A 83 2.69 -4.44 -9.56
C ILE A 83 4.16 -4.71 -9.28
N PHE A 84 4.57 -5.93 -9.60
CA PHE A 84 5.92 -6.43 -9.40
C PHE A 84 6.55 -6.75 -10.75
N ILE A 85 7.84 -6.45 -10.93
CA ILE A 85 8.56 -6.90 -12.13
C ILE A 85 9.37 -8.13 -11.76
N ILE A 86 9.08 -9.23 -12.42
CA ILE A 86 9.72 -10.52 -12.20
C ILE A 86 10.64 -10.84 -13.37
N ASP A 87 11.84 -11.33 -13.07
CA ASP A 87 12.74 -11.91 -14.07
C ASP A 87 13.31 -13.24 -13.55
N GLU A 88 12.95 -14.32 -14.22
CA GLU A 88 13.40 -15.69 -13.97
C GLU A 88 14.25 -16.23 -15.14
N SER A 89 14.57 -15.38 -16.13
CA SER A 89 15.18 -15.80 -17.39
C SER A 89 16.61 -16.32 -17.27
N LYS A 90 17.30 -16.03 -16.15
CA LYS A 90 18.66 -16.49 -15.90
C LYS A 90 18.79 -18.01 -15.80
N GLY A 91 17.78 -18.68 -15.24
CA GLY A 91 17.76 -20.14 -15.10
C GLY A 91 18.88 -20.73 -14.22
N ASP A 92 19.55 -19.92 -13.39
CA ASP A 92 20.68 -20.33 -12.52
C ASP A 92 20.23 -20.68 -11.08
N GLY A 93 18.93 -20.88 -10.88
CA GLY A 93 18.31 -21.08 -9.56
C GLY A 93 17.99 -19.77 -8.83
N THR A 94 18.33 -18.61 -9.41
CA THR A 94 17.96 -17.29 -8.88
C THR A 94 16.94 -16.60 -9.76
N ALA A 95 16.18 -15.69 -9.15
CA ALA A 95 15.28 -14.78 -9.84
C ALA A 95 15.45 -13.37 -9.27
N THR A 96 14.95 -12.38 -10.01
CA THR A 96 14.83 -11.02 -9.49
C THR A 96 13.38 -10.59 -9.39
N VAL A 97 13.05 -9.87 -8.32
CA VAL A 97 11.77 -9.21 -8.15
C VAL A 97 12.03 -7.72 -7.91
N THR A 98 11.34 -6.87 -8.67
CA THR A 98 11.33 -5.43 -8.47
C THR A 98 10.06 -5.04 -7.75
N ILE A 99 10.24 -4.37 -6.62
CA ILE A 99 9.18 -4.01 -5.68
C ILE A 99 9.12 -2.48 -5.58
N PRO A 100 7.92 -1.87 -5.67
CA PRO A 100 7.77 -0.46 -5.35
C PRO A 100 7.95 -0.23 -3.85
N TYR A 101 8.79 0.74 -3.47
CA TYR A 101 9.25 0.93 -2.10
C TYR A 101 9.09 2.38 -1.67
N GLU A 102 8.26 2.64 -0.66
CA GLU A 102 7.89 3.99 -0.21
C GLU A 102 8.51 4.39 1.13
N PHE A 103 9.46 3.63 1.64
CA PHE A 103 10.09 3.88 2.93
C PHE A 103 11.47 4.52 2.78
N ARG A 104 11.93 5.14 3.87
CA ARG A 104 13.28 5.69 4.03
C ARG A 104 13.93 5.04 5.26
N PRO A 105 15.26 4.86 5.27
CA PRO A 105 16.19 5.11 4.16
C PRO A 105 15.98 4.16 2.97
N LEU A 106 16.52 4.51 1.80
CA LEU A 106 16.56 3.56 0.68
C LEU A 106 17.76 2.65 0.88
N PRO A 107 17.64 1.34 0.56
CA PRO A 107 18.80 0.46 0.59
C PRO A 107 19.82 0.88 -0.47
N GLU A 108 21.04 0.41 -0.32
CA GLU A 108 22.13 0.56 -1.29
C GLU A 108 22.27 -0.66 -2.19
N LYS A 109 22.86 -0.48 -3.37
CA LYS A 109 23.14 -1.59 -4.28
C LYS A 109 24.19 -2.51 -3.65
N GLY A 110 23.87 -3.80 -3.57
CA GLY A 110 24.70 -4.82 -2.93
C GLY A 110 24.31 -5.10 -1.48
N GLU A 111 23.44 -4.29 -0.88
CA GLU A 111 22.95 -4.49 0.48
C GLU A 111 22.07 -5.74 0.57
N THR A 112 22.16 -6.43 1.71
CA THR A 112 21.30 -7.58 2.03
C THR A 112 20.07 -7.08 2.75
N VAL A 113 18.90 -7.50 2.29
CA VAL A 113 17.60 -7.12 2.86
C VAL A 113 16.79 -8.37 3.16
N ARG A 114 15.91 -8.30 4.17
CA ARG A 114 15.00 -9.40 4.49
C ARG A 114 13.81 -9.36 3.54
N ALA A 115 13.58 -10.47 2.85
CA ALA A 115 12.47 -10.64 1.94
C ALA A 115 11.20 -11.02 2.73
N VAL A 116 10.13 -10.25 2.52
CA VAL A 116 8.88 -10.36 3.29
C VAL A 116 7.72 -10.74 2.37
N ASN A 117 6.86 -11.65 2.83
CA ASN A 117 5.69 -12.11 2.08
C ASN A 117 4.43 -11.24 2.32
N ARG A 118 3.32 -11.61 1.69
CA ARG A 118 2.04 -10.87 1.77
C ARG A 118 1.43 -10.83 3.19
N GLN A 119 1.82 -11.74 4.06
CA GLN A 119 1.40 -11.81 5.46
C GLN A 119 2.28 -10.97 6.38
N GLY A 120 3.40 -10.42 5.88
CA GLY A 120 4.38 -9.72 6.70
C GLY A 120 5.45 -10.63 7.31
N ASN A 121 5.49 -11.92 6.94
CA ASN A 121 6.50 -12.85 7.45
C ASN A 121 7.79 -12.73 6.65
N ILE A 122 8.94 -12.78 7.34
CA ILE A 122 10.25 -12.91 6.72
C ILE A 122 10.39 -14.33 6.17
N ILE A 123 10.70 -14.47 4.89
CA ILE A 123 10.77 -15.76 4.17
C ILE A 123 12.15 -16.06 3.59
N GLY A 124 13.12 -15.17 3.80
CA GLY A 124 14.50 -15.34 3.38
C GLY A 124 15.19 -14.00 3.23
N ASP A 125 16.42 -14.04 2.72
CA ASP A 125 17.21 -12.85 2.42
C ASP A 125 17.27 -12.62 0.90
N GLY A 126 17.45 -11.36 0.51
CA GLY A 126 17.66 -10.95 -0.86
C GLY A 126 18.77 -9.91 -0.97
N VAL A 127 19.43 -9.86 -2.13
CA VAL A 127 20.50 -8.89 -2.39
C VAL A 127 19.99 -7.83 -3.35
N VAL A 128 20.12 -6.56 -2.97
CA VAL A 128 19.68 -5.42 -3.79
C VAL A 128 20.59 -5.30 -5.01
N THR A 129 20.05 -5.48 -6.21
CA THR A 129 20.81 -5.43 -7.48
C THR A 129 20.64 -4.11 -8.21
N ARG A 130 19.50 -3.44 -8.05
CA ARG A 130 19.19 -2.18 -8.73
C ARG A 130 18.20 -1.35 -7.93
N ILE A 131 18.44 -0.04 -7.88
CA ILE A 131 17.54 0.95 -7.30
C ILE A 131 17.21 1.96 -8.39
N LEU A 132 15.93 2.15 -8.67
CA LEU A 132 15.45 3.15 -9.63
C LEU A 132 14.59 4.17 -8.89
N ALA A 133 15.20 5.31 -8.53
CA ALA A 133 14.49 6.48 -8.03
C ALA A 133 14.28 7.46 -9.18
N SER A 134 13.04 7.57 -9.67
CA SER A 134 12.69 8.51 -10.72
C SER A 134 12.22 9.83 -10.11
N LYS A 135 12.55 10.96 -10.77
CA LYS A 135 11.93 12.24 -10.42
C LYS A 135 10.48 12.34 -10.90
N LYS A 136 10.09 11.54 -11.91
CA LYS A 136 8.74 11.54 -12.50
C LYS A 136 7.78 10.66 -11.70
N THR A 137 8.25 9.50 -11.24
CA THR A 137 7.48 8.58 -10.40
C THR A 137 8.05 8.66 -8.98
N LYS A 138 7.29 9.25 -8.05
CA LYS A 138 7.75 9.52 -6.67
C LYS A 138 8.03 8.24 -5.85
N THR A 139 7.65 7.07 -6.35
CA THR A 139 7.87 5.76 -5.75
C THR A 139 9.12 5.10 -6.34
N PRO A 140 10.20 4.94 -5.56
CA PRO A 140 11.37 4.14 -5.93
C PRO A 140 11.02 2.69 -6.23
N LEU A 141 11.75 2.09 -7.17
CA LEU A 141 11.67 0.66 -7.47
C LEU A 141 12.97 -0.03 -7.06
N ILE A 142 12.86 -1.04 -6.21
CA ILE A 142 14.00 -1.79 -5.69
C ILE A 142 13.96 -3.19 -6.29
N THR A 143 14.99 -3.55 -7.06
CA THR A 143 15.17 -4.89 -7.61
C THR A 143 16.07 -5.69 -6.68
N VAL A 144 15.56 -6.79 -6.14
CA VAL A 144 16.33 -7.74 -5.33
C VAL A 144 16.50 -9.05 -6.06
N GLN A 145 17.67 -9.67 -5.91
CA GLN A 145 17.92 -11.04 -6.31
C GLN A 145 17.63 -11.98 -5.14
N ILE A 146 16.87 -13.03 -5.40
CA ILE A 146 16.38 -14.01 -4.43
C ILE A 146 16.43 -15.43 -5.04
N PRO A 147 16.35 -16.49 -4.22
CA PRO A 147 16.11 -17.83 -4.72
C PRO A 147 14.83 -17.90 -5.57
N ALA A 148 14.88 -18.62 -6.70
CA ALA A 148 13.78 -18.63 -7.68
C ALA A 148 12.46 -19.16 -7.10
N GLU A 149 12.52 -20.05 -6.11
CA GLU A 149 11.35 -20.60 -5.40
C GLU A 149 10.56 -19.55 -4.61
N LEU A 150 11.17 -18.43 -4.23
CA LEU A 150 10.54 -17.37 -3.44
C LEU A 150 9.92 -16.26 -4.29
N VAL A 151 10.11 -16.26 -5.61
CA VAL A 151 9.80 -15.13 -6.50
C VAL A 151 8.33 -14.70 -6.49
N TYR A 152 7.41 -15.64 -6.28
CA TYR A 152 5.98 -15.36 -6.20
C TYR A 152 5.49 -15.05 -4.78
N GLU A 153 6.33 -15.24 -3.76
CA GLU A 153 5.99 -14.97 -2.36
C GLU A 153 6.49 -13.61 -1.88
N VAL A 154 7.69 -13.20 -2.31
CA VAL A 154 8.31 -11.95 -1.85
C VAL A 154 7.56 -10.73 -2.40
N ARG A 155 7.02 -9.90 -1.52
CA ARG A 155 6.22 -8.70 -1.87
C ARG A 155 6.61 -7.45 -1.11
N PHE A 156 7.50 -7.56 -0.13
CA PHE A 156 8.06 -6.42 0.59
C PHE A 156 9.51 -6.70 1.05
N LEU A 157 10.22 -5.66 1.52
CA LEU A 157 11.62 -5.73 1.96
C LEU A 157 11.79 -4.99 3.29
N ASN A 158 12.42 -5.64 4.27
CA ASN A 158 12.91 -4.97 5.47
C ASN A 158 14.42 -4.78 5.37
N LEU A 159 14.90 -3.61 5.77
CA LEU A 159 16.34 -3.37 5.90
C LEU A 159 16.89 -4.17 7.08
N ILE A 160 18.14 -4.61 6.96
CA ILE A 160 18.85 -5.25 8.07
C ILE A 160 19.60 -4.14 8.81
N ASP A 161 19.12 -3.79 10.00
CA ASP A 161 19.86 -2.87 10.86
C ASP A 161 21.10 -3.61 11.42
N ASP A 162 22.30 -3.29 10.93
CA ASP A 162 23.58 -3.77 11.47
C ASP A 162 23.89 -3.22 12.90
N LYS A 163 22.89 -2.64 13.57
CA LYS A 163 22.95 -2.14 14.96
C LYS A 163 21.87 -2.74 15.86
N SER A 164 21.66 -4.04 15.79
CA SER A 164 21.36 -4.79 17.01
C SER A 164 21.83 -6.23 16.85
N ASN A 165 22.48 -6.68 17.92
CA ASN A 165 23.09 -7.98 18.11
C ASN A 165 22.26 -9.13 17.52
N SER A 166 22.99 -10.12 17.03
CA SER A 166 22.57 -11.50 16.90
C SER A 166 21.81 -11.99 18.13
N GLU A 167 20.48 -11.94 18.08
CA GLU A 167 19.63 -12.85 18.84
C GLU A 167 18.61 -13.40 17.84
N GLU A 168 18.53 -14.72 17.79
CA GLU A 168 17.41 -15.43 17.18
C GLU A 168 16.11 -14.74 17.59
N PRO A 169 15.09 -14.67 16.72
CA PRO A 169 13.83 -14.04 17.08
C PRO A 169 13.34 -14.71 18.36
N SER A 170 13.37 -13.99 19.49
CA SER A 170 12.81 -14.52 20.72
C SER A 170 11.38 -14.90 20.39
N SER A 171 10.98 -16.07 20.86
CA SER A 171 9.76 -16.82 20.52
C SER A 171 8.45 -16.13 20.95
N THR A 172 8.35 -14.81 20.78
CA THR A 172 7.30 -13.95 21.30
C THR A 172 6.35 -13.48 20.19
N TYR A 173 6.70 -13.67 18.92
CA TYR A 173 5.79 -13.49 17.78
C TYR A 173 5.10 -14.82 17.41
N GLN A 174 4.49 -15.46 18.41
CA GLN A 174 3.61 -16.59 18.18
C GLN A 174 2.31 -16.37 18.95
N SER A 175 1.21 -16.42 18.19
CA SER A 175 -0.20 -16.35 18.58
C SER A 175 -0.70 -15.06 19.25
N VAL A 176 -1.29 -14.18 18.44
CA VAL A 176 -2.51 -13.45 18.82
C VAL A 176 -3.55 -13.62 17.71
N VAL A 177 -4.00 -14.87 17.57
CA VAL A 177 -5.37 -15.17 17.18
C VAL A 177 -5.94 -16.00 18.32
N THR A 178 -6.31 -15.34 19.41
CA THR A 178 -7.29 -15.87 20.35
C THR A 178 -8.09 -14.71 20.90
N ASP A 179 -9.40 -14.94 20.90
CA ASP A 179 -10.43 -14.18 21.58
C ASP A 179 -9.98 -13.63 22.94
N ASP A 180 -10.25 -12.34 23.15
CA ASP A 180 -10.98 -11.80 24.31
C ASP A 180 -10.59 -10.32 24.50
N LEU A 181 -11.46 -9.45 23.99
CA LEU A 181 -11.56 -8.07 24.44
C LEU A 181 -12.04 -8.10 25.91
N SER A 182 -11.13 -8.03 26.87
CA SER A 182 -11.40 -7.24 28.09
C SER A 182 -10.18 -7.11 28.99
N SER A 183 -10.03 -5.89 29.50
CA SER A 183 -9.25 -5.50 30.67
C SER A 183 -7.75 -5.24 30.47
N LYS A 184 -7.39 -4.00 30.83
CA LYS A 184 -6.03 -3.47 31.09
C LYS A 184 -5.31 -2.85 29.90
N VAL A 185 -5.93 -1.82 29.32
CA VAL A 185 -5.16 -0.66 28.83
C VAL A 185 -4.92 0.23 30.04
N LEU A 186 -3.63 0.52 30.29
CA LEU A 186 -3.01 1.60 31.05
C LEU A 186 -1.77 1.02 31.75
N ASP A 187 -0.59 1.24 31.18
CA ASP A 187 0.37 2.19 31.75
C ASP A 187 1.64 2.30 30.89
N THR A 188 1.84 3.53 30.39
CA THR A 188 3.09 4.25 30.10
C THR A 188 4.27 3.49 29.48
N VAL A 189 4.50 3.74 28.18
CA VAL A 189 5.85 3.68 27.60
C VAL A 189 6.31 5.12 27.41
N GLU A 190 7.36 5.52 28.12
CA GLU A 190 8.09 6.76 27.91
C GLU A 190 8.87 6.65 26.58
N ILE A 191 8.67 7.62 25.69
CA ILE A 191 9.39 7.79 24.43
C ILE A 191 10.43 8.88 24.66
N ASP A 192 11.70 8.60 24.34
CA ASP A 192 12.78 9.60 24.42
C ASP A 192 12.94 10.31 23.06
N ASP A 193 12.62 11.61 23.10
CA ASP A 193 12.39 12.58 22.02
C ASP A 193 13.64 13.44 21.74
N THR A 194 14.57 13.00 20.89
CA THR A 194 15.60 13.96 20.40
C THR A 194 16.01 13.77 18.94
N ALA A 195 15.06 13.93 18.01
CA ALA A 195 15.37 14.37 16.64
C ALA A 195 14.14 15.01 15.96
N GLY A 196 13.85 16.27 16.29
CA GLY A 196 12.87 17.08 15.56
C GLY A 196 12.50 18.33 16.34
N THR A 197 13.11 19.46 15.99
CA THR A 197 12.61 20.77 16.43
C THR A 197 11.20 20.98 15.87
N GLU A 198 10.30 21.46 16.73
CA GLU A 198 8.87 21.78 16.55
C GLU A 198 8.30 21.73 15.10
N ASN A 199 7.33 20.81 14.92
CA ASN A 199 6.24 20.79 13.91
C ASN A 199 6.44 20.16 12.51
N ASP A 200 7.31 19.17 12.32
CA ASP A 200 7.34 18.37 11.06
C ASP A 200 6.06 17.50 10.88
N GLU A 201 5.45 17.06 11.98
CA GLU A 201 4.19 16.28 11.93
C GLU A 201 2.99 17.08 11.43
N ASP A 202 2.98 18.40 11.64
CA ASP A 202 1.84 19.24 11.27
C ASP A 202 1.74 19.44 9.76
N GLU A 203 2.82 19.16 9.01
CA GLU A 203 2.84 19.16 7.53
C GLU A 203 2.24 17.89 6.92
N ILE A 204 2.05 16.82 7.70
CA ILE A 204 1.54 15.53 7.20
C ILE A 204 0.15 15.71 6.58
N ILE A 205 -0.02 15.31 5.31
CA ILE A 205 -1.32 15.42 4.63
C ILE A 205 -2.29 14.34 5.16
N ILE A 206 -3.33 14.78 5.87
CA ILE A 206 -4.44 13.94 6.35
C ILE A 206 -5.50 13.76 5.26
N CYS A 207 -5.92 14.85 4.60
CA CYS A 207 -6.95 14.77 3.55
C CYS A 207 -6.36 15.07 2.18
N ARG A 208 -6.09 14.02 1.40
CA ARG A 208 -5.51 14.13 0.06
C ARG A 208 -6.43 14.85 -0.94
N CYS A 209 -7.74 14.70 -0.79
CA CYS A 209 -8.71 15.30 -1.72
C CYS A 209 -8.83 16.82 -1.57
N GLU A 210 -8.77 17.32 -0.33
CA GLU A 210 -8.88 18.75 -0.02
C GLU A 210 -7.51 19.39 0.29
N GLY A 211 -6.42 18.62 0.27
CA GLY A 211 -5.06 19.09 0.53
C GLY A 211 -4.81 19.52 1.99
N LEU A 212 -5.51 18.92 2.96
CA LEU A 212 -5.44 19.33 4.37
C LEU A 212 -4.35 18.58 5.11
N THR A 213 -3.58 19.31 5.91
CA THR A 213 -2.54 18.76 6.77
C THR A 213 -3.08 18.41 8.16
N LEU A 214 -2.29 17.65 8.92
CA LEU A 214 -2.58 17.28 10.30
C LEU A 214 -2.63 18.52 11.20
N GLY A 215 -1.77 19.51 10.97
CA GLY A 215 -1.78 20.77 11.69
C GLY A 215 -3.14 21.47 11.62
N VAL A 216 -3.76 21.52 10.43
CA VAL A 216 -5.11 22.11 10.26
C VAL A 216 -6.16 21.36 11.09
N ILE A 217 -6.07 20.02 11.18
CA ILE A 217 -7.00 19.23 11.99
C ILE A 217 -6.77 19.48 13.49
N ARG A 218 -5.50 19.53 13.92
CA ARG A 218 -5.11 19.83 15.30
C ARG A 218 -5.58 21.23 15.72
N ASP A 219 -5.43 22.23 14.86
CA ASP A 219 -5.92 23.60 15.10
C ASP A 219 -7.43 23.60 15.39
N LEU A 220 -8.22 22.92 14.56
CA LEU A 220 -9.67 22.80 14.76
C LEU A 220 -10.03 22.07 16.06
N ILE A 221 -9.27 21.04 16.44
CA ILE A 221 -9.49 20.36 17.72
C ILE A 221 -9.17 21.29 18.90
N ARG A 222 -8.11 22.11 18.80
CA ARG A 222 -7.79 23.14 19.82
C ARG A 222 -8.85 24.23 19.92
N GLU A 223 -9.52 24.56 18.82
CA GLU A 223 -10.69 25.46 18.79
C GLU A 223 -11.95 24.84 19.42
N GLY A 224 -11.95 23.53 19.69
CA GLY A 224 -13.02 22.82 20.40
C GLY A 224 -13.92 21.97 19.51
N TYR A 225 -13.58 21.77 18.23
CA TYR A 225 -14.30 20.85 17.35
C TYR A 225 -13.87 19.40 17.64
N THR A 226 -14.72 18.63 18.31
CA THR A 226 -14.38 17.30 18.85
C THR A 226 -15.15 16.17 18.17
N THR A 227 -15.83 16.46 17.06
CA THR A 227 -16.48 15.43 16.23
C THR A 227 -15.97 15.47 14.79
N VAL A 228 -15.94 14.30 14.14
CA VAL A 228 -15.54 14.18 12.73
C VAL A 228 -16.44 15.02 11.83
N ASP A 229 -17.72 15.13 12.17
CA ASP A 229 -18.72 15.87 11.38
C ASP A 229 -18.56 17.40 11.51
N GLU A 230 -18.18 17.92 12.68
CA GLU A 230 -17.82 19.33 12.86
C GLU A 230 -16.56 19.68 12.09
N ILE A 231 -15.50 18.89 12.25
CA ILE A 231 -14.24 19.08 11.52
C ILE A 231 -14.50 19.01 10.00
N LYS A 232 -15.31 18.06 9.53
CA LYS A 232 -15.74 17.96 8.12
C LYS A 232 -16.48 19.22 7.65
N ARG A 233 -17.39 19.79 8.44
CA ARG A 233 -18.17 20.98 8.04
C ARG A 233 -17.30 22.23 7.90
N ILE A 234 -16.29 22.37 8.76
CA ILE A 234 -15.39 23.52 8.75
C ILE A 234 -14.27 23.36 7.72
N SER A 235 -13.55 22.24 7.78
CA SER A 235 -12.37 22.00 6.92
C SER A 235 -12.69 21.43 5.54
N ARG A 236 -13.89 20.89 5.34
CA ARG A 236 -14.29 20.05 4.19
C ARG A 236 -13.60 18.68 4.14
N ALA A 237 -12.80 18.31 5.15
CA ALA A 237 -12.16 17.00 5.21
C ALA A 237 -13.18 15.87 5.01
N GLY A 238 -12.91 14.98 4.06
CA GLY A 238 -13.78 13.85 3.76
C GLY A 238 -14.95 14.15 2.82
N MET A 239 -15.07 15.37 2.28
CA MET A 239 -16.08 15.71 1.26
C MET A 239 -15.64 15.38 -0.17
N GLY A 240 -14.37 15.03 -0.38
CA GLY A 240 -13.85 14.62 -1.67
C GLY A 240 -14.43 13.29 -2.19
N PRO A 241 -14.05 12.85 -3.40
CA PRO A 241 -14.59 11.63 -4.02
C PRO A 241 -14.37 10.36 -3.19
N CYS A 242 -13.38 10.34 -2.29
CA CYS A 242 -13.14 9.24 -1.38
C CYS A 242 -14.16 9.14 -0.22
N GLN A 243 -14.98 10.17 0.01
CA GLN A 243 -16.02 10.23 1.05
C GLN A 243 -15.52 9.82 2.45
N ALA A 244 -14.41 10.43 2.88
CA ALA A 244 -13.78 10.24 4.20
C ALA A 244 -13.23 8.83 4.51
N ARG A 245 -13.17 7.90 3.55
CA ARG A 245 -12.67 6.53 3.78
C ARG A 245 -11.25 6.46 4.33
N THR A 246 -10.40 7.42 3.93
CA THR A 246 -9.01 7.49 4.38
C THR A 246 -8.85 8.46 5.54
N CYS A 247 -9.28 9.71 5.38
CA CYS A 247 -9.03 10.75 6.39
C CYS A 247 -9.97 10.64 7.60
N GLY A 248 -11.16 10.05 7.48
CA GLY A 248 -12.14 9.96 8.57
C GLY A 248 -11.62 9.22 9.81
N PRO A 249 -11.13 7.96 9.66
CA PRO A 249 -10.53 7.23 10.78
C PRO A 249 -9.30 7.93 11.38
N LEU A 250 -8.48 8.58 10.54
CA LEU A 250 -7.31 9.33 11.00
C LEU A 250 -7.71 10.56 11.83
N ILE A 251 -8.72 11.30 11.39
CA ILE A 251 -9.27 12.43 12.14
C ILE A 251 -9.89 11.95 13.45
N ALA A 252 -10.65 10.86 13.44
CA ALA A 252 -11.21 10.29 14.67
C ALA A 252 -10.12 9.86 15.66
N SER A 253 -9.04 9.24 15.17
CA SER A 253 -7.88 8.89 15.98
C SER A 253 -7.20 10.12 16.58
N GLU A 254 -7.09 11.20 15.81
CA GLU A 254 -6.44 12.43 16.29
C GLU A 254 -7.30 13.17 17.31
N ILE A 255 -8.63 13.21 17.11
CA ILE A 255 -9.58 13.68 18.12
C ILE A 255 -9.39 12.88 19.41
N ALA A 256 -9.40 11.53 19.35
CA ALA A 256 -9.24 10.68 20.53
C ALA A 256 -7.94 11.00 21.28
N ARG A 257 -6.85 11.18 20.53
CA ARG A 257 -5.53 11.48 21.08
C ARG A 257 -5.50 12.83 21.79
N MET A 258 -6.15 13.86 21.23
CA MET A 258 -6.12 15.22 21.78
C MET A 258 -7.17 15.49 22.86
N THR A 259 -8.34 14.86 22.78
CA THR A 259 -9.44 15.06 23.74
C THR A 259 -9.43 14.02 24.86
N GLY A 260 -8.69 12.92 24.70
CA GLY A 260 -8.69 11.79 25.63
C GLY A 260 -9.99 10.96 25.58
N GLN A 261 -10.91 11.26 24.66
CA GLN A 261 -12.14 10.49 24.51
C GLN A 261 -11.84 9.10 23.93
N PRO A 262 -12.49 8.04 24.44
CA PRO A 262 -12.41 6.72 23.81
C PRO A 262 -12.85 6.81 22.34
N ILE A 263 -12.10 6.18 21.43
CA ILE A 263 -12.41 6.23 19.99
C ILE A 263 -13.83 5.72 19.67
N ALA A 264 -14.37 4.83 20.50
CA ALA A 264 -15.73 4.31 20.40
C ALA A 264 -16.82 5.38 20.64
N GLU A 265 -16.50 6.47 21.35
CA GLU A 265 -17.42 7.59 21.62
C GLU A 265 -17.37 8.67 20.54
N ILE A 266 -16.34 8.66 19.70
CA ILE A 266 -16.19 9.63 18.62
C ILE A 266 -17.07 9.22 17.47
N GLN A 267 -18.12 10.00 17.23
CA GLN A 267 -19.08 9.67 16.18
C GLN A 267 -18.45 9.79 14.79
N PRO A 268 -18.50 8.74 13.97
CA PRO A 268 -18.08 8.83 12.58
C PRO A 268 -19.06 9.71 11.80
N SER A 269 -18.59 10.29 10.70
CA SER A 269 -19.47 11.06 9.82
C SER A 269 -20.58 10.20 9.25
N ALA A 270 -21.77 10.79 9.07
CA ALA A 270 -22.92 10.06 8.53
C ALA A 270 -22.63 9.47 7.13
N HIS A 271 -22.87 8.18 6.98
CA HIS A 271 -22.78 7.51 5.68
C HIS A 271 -24.00 7.84 4.83
N ARG A 272 -23.78 8.19 3.55
CA ARG A 272 -24.86 8.53 2.61
C ARG A 272 -24.66 7.79 1.29
N PRO A 273 -25.74 7.26 0.67
CA PRO A 273 -25.67 6.71 -0.68
C PRO A 273 -25.45 7.83 -1.73
N PRO A 274 -24.85 7.51 -2.90
CA PRO A 274 -24.25 6.22 -3.26
C PRO A 274 -22.86 6.03 -2.64
N VAL A 275 -22.52 4.77 -2.30
CA VAL A 275 -21.26 4.41 -1.63
C VAL A 275 -20.02 4.76 -2.48
N LYS A 276 -20.15 4.65 -3.80
CA LYS A 276 -19.19 5.11 -4.81
C LYS A 276 -19.89 6.14 -5.71
N PRO A 277 -19.17 7.13 -6.27
CA PRO A 277 -19.73 8.00 -7.30
C PRO A 277 -20.21 7.14 -8.48
N LEU A 278 -21.45 7.36 -8.91
CA LEU A 278 -22.04 6.73 -10.09
C LEU A 278 -22.39 7.80 -11.12
N PRO A 279 -22.19 7.53 -12.42
CA PRO A 279 -22.70 8.39 -13.49
C PRO A 279 -24.20 8.66 -13.35
N ILE A 280 -24.67 9.84 -13.74
CA ILE A 280 -26.10 10.20 -13.64
C ILE A 280 -26.98 9.25 -14.48
N GLU A 281 -26.48 8.80 -15.64
CA GLU A 281 -27.14 7.84 -16.52
C GLU A 281 -27.56 6.54 -15.82
N PHE A 282 -26.79 6.08 -14.82
CA PHE A 282 -27.13 4.91 -14.01
C PHE A 282 -28.50 5.09 -13.32
N PHE A 283 -28.80 6.30 -12.84
CA PHE A 283 -30.06 6.61 -12.18
C PHE A 283 -31.21 6.91 -13.16
N LEU A 284 -30.89 7.16 -14.43
CA LEU A 284 -31.86 7.42 -15.50
C LEU A 284 -32.36 6.13 -16.18
N GLY A 285 -31.83 4.97 -15.79
CA GLY A 285 -32.18 3.69 -16.43
C GLY A 285 -31.61 3.55 -17.85
N GLY A 286 -30.54 4.28 -18.17
CA GLY A 286 -29.80 4.07 -19.40
C GLY A 286 -28.95 2.82 -19.26
N ASP A 287 -29.31 1.76 -20.00
CA ASP A 287 -28.48 0.57 -20.12
C ASP A 287 -27.16 0.97 -20.78
N SER A 288 -26.08 0.95 -20.01
CA SER A 288 -24.72 0.99 -20.54
C SER A 288 -24.40 -0.40 -21.10
N GLU A 289 -24.62 -0.59 -22.40
CA GLU A 289 -23.97 -1.65 -23.20
C GLU A 289 -22.44 -1.48 -23.24
#